data_AF-A0A2K2D8V6-F1
#
_entry.id   AF-A0A2K2D8V6-F1
#
_cell.length_a   1.000
_cell.length_b   1.000
_cell.length_c   1.000
_cell.angle_alpha   90.00
_cell.angle_beta   90.00
_cell.angle_gamma   90.00
#
_symmetry.space_group_name_H-M   'P 1'
#
loop_
_entity.id
_entity.type
_entity.pdbx_description
1 polymer ?
#
loop_
_entity_poly.entity_id
_entity_poly.type
_entity_poly.pdbx_seq_one_letter_code
_entity_poly.pdbx_strand_id
1 'polypeptide(L)'
;MSSAAMKLANAADTSSEESQSLIADMRKAVNTLRSIAVEYEKENRPDKVKEVEKEMLELLASYEDCAFLAEAVKAVPQIYQPSDQPTDFKKLIEAEVTKIKGNSRVSGHCQQLVRQFREVVWDVHHAGQPMPGDEQEELVMTSTQRNILNIKCPITMKPIIELTDPVRWKAYGVQTHI
;
A
#
# COMPACT_ATOMS: atom_id res chain seq x y z
N MET A 1 31.80 -8.22 -8.77
CA MET A 1 30.75 -7.85 -9.75
C MET A 1 31.42 -7.34 -11.02
N SER A 2 30.93 -7.74 -12.20
CA SER A 2 31.43 -7.21 -13.47
C SER A 2 31.15 -5.70 -13.59
N SER A 3 32.03 -4.95 -14.27
CA SER A 3 31.85 -3.51 -14.53
C SER A 3 30.47 -3.19 -15.15
N ALA A 4 29.95 -4.09 -16.00
CA ALA A 4 28.63 -3.95 -16.61
C ALA A 4 27.48 -4.09 -15.59
N ALA A 5 27.59 -5.05 -14.66
CA ALA A 5 26.58 -5.26 -13.62
C ALA A 5 26.54 -4.07 -12.63
N MET A 6 27.70 -3.49 -12.32
CA MET A 6 27.78 -2.29 -11.48
C MET A 6 27.14 -1.07 -12.15
N LYS A 7 27.38 -0.87 -13.45
CA LYS A 7 26.75 0.21 -14.24
C LYS A 7 25.23 0.03 -14.33
N LEU A 8 24.77 -1.20 -14.53
CA LEU A 8 23.35 -1.52 -14.55
C LEU A 8 22.68 -1.24 -13.21
N ALA A 9 23.32 -1.63 -12.09
CA ALA A 9 22.81 -1.35 -10.75
C ALA A 9 22.66 0.16 -10.51
N ASN A 10 23.70 0.95 -10.80
CA ASN A 10 23.63 2.40 -10.62
C ASN A 10 22.54 3.06 -11.48
N ALA A 11 22.40 2.63 -12.75
CA ALA A 11 21.36 3.15 -13.63
C ALA A 11 19.94 2.78 -13.15
N ALA A 12 19.77 1.56 -12.65
CA ALA A 12 18.51 1.10 -12.07
C ALA A 12 18.16 1.86 -10.77
N ASP A 13 19.14 2.13 -9.91
CA ASP A 13 18.93 2.92 -8.69
C ASP A 13 18.52 4.35 -9.02
N THR A 14 19.23 5.05 -9.91
CA THR A 14 18.87 6.41 -10.33
C THR A 14 17.46 6.45 -10.96
N SER A 15 17.14 5.52 -11.87
CA SER A 15 15.82 5.46 -12.49
C SER A 15 14.71 5.12 -11.48
N SER A 16 15.00 4.26 -10.51
CA SER A 16 14.08 3.95 -9.42
C SER A 16 13.85 5.17 -8.52
N GLU A 17 14.86 5.96 -8.21
CA GLU A 17 14.75 7.18 -7.40
C GLU A 17 13.89 8.24 -8.09
N GLU A 18 14.12 8.48 -9.38
CA GLU A 18 13.29 9.38 -10.19
C GLU A 18 11.82 8.92 -10.20
N SER A 19 11.59 7.63 -10.38
CA SER A 19 10.25 7.04 -10.34
C SER A 19 9.58 7.22 -8.97
N GLN A 20 10.33 7.06 -7.87
CA GLN A 20 9.81 7.30 -6.51
C GLN A 20 9.46 8.76 -6.27
N SER A 21 10.20 9.71 -6.86
CA SER A 21 9.84 11.14 -6.83
C SER A 21 8.52 11.38 -7.56
N LEU A 22 8.35 10.82 -8.77
CA LEU A 22 7.09 10.93 -9.52
C LEU A 22 5.91 10.34 -8.73
N ILE A 23 6.08 9.15 -8.15
CA ILE A 23 5.10 8.47 -7.29
C ILE A 23 4.72 9.35 -6.08
N ALA A 24 5.66 10.12 -5.51
CA ALA A 24 5.37 11.07 -4.45
C ALA A 24 4.52 12.25 -4.95
N ASP A 25 4.81 12.77 -6.14
CA ASP A 25 4.03 13.86 -6.73
C ASP A 25 2.63 13.43 -7.15
N MET A 26 2.46 12.21 -7.68
CA MET A 26 1.14 11.63 -7.96
C MET A 26 0.29 11.53 -6.68
N ARG A 27 0.88 11.10 -5.55
CA ARG A 27 0.17 11.08 -4.25
C ARG A 27 -0.27 12.47 -3.80
N LYS A 28 0.55 13.50 -4.03
CA LYS A 28 0.14 14.89 -3.75
C LYS A 28 -1.03 15.29 -4.65
N ALA A 29 -0.98 14.96 -5.94
CA ALA A 29 -2.07 15.25 -6.86
C ALA A 29 -3.39 14.56 -6.45
N VAL A 30 -3.35 13.31 -5.99
CA VAL A 30 -4.51 12.62 -5.39
C VAL A 30 -5.10 13.40 -4.21
N ASN A 31 -4.26 13.91 -3.30
CA ASN A 31 -4.73 14.73 -2.18
C ASN A 31 -5.36 16.05 -2.66
N THR A 32 -4.79 16.68 -3.69
CA THR A 32 -5.35 17.90 -4.29
C THR A 32 -6.72 17.64 -4.91
N LEU A 33 -6.87 16.55 -5.68
CA LEU A 33 -8.15 16.14 -6.26
C LEU A 33 -9.20 15.90 -5.17
N ARG A 34 -8.82 15.26 -4.05
CA ARG A 34 -9.71 15.09 -2.89
C ARG A 34 -10.20 16.43 -2.35
N SER A 35 -9.30 17.38 -2.13
CA SER A 35 -9.67 18.72 -1.65
C SER A 35 -10.60 19.44 -2.63
N ILE A 36 -10.36 19.32 -3.94
CA ILE A 36 -11.23 19.91 -4.97
C ILE A 36 -12.63 19.28 -4.94
N ALA A 37 -12.71 17.94 -4.82
CA ALA A 37 -14.00 17.25 -4.72
C ALA A 37 -14.82 17.71 -3.51
N VAL A 38 -14.17 17.93 -2.36
CA VAL A 38 -14.83 18.48 -1.16
C VAL A 38 -15.41 19.86 -1.42
N GLU A 39 -14.67 20.74 -2.10
CA GLU A 39 -15.19 22.07 -2.45
C GLU A 39 -16.38 22.00 -3.43
N TYR A 40 -16.32 21.11 -4.43
CA TYR A 40 -17.46 20.90 -5.33
C TYR A 40 -18.68 20.31 -4.62
N GLU A 41 -18.47 19.42 -3.64
CA GLU A 41 -19.57 18.88 -2.83
C GLU A 41 -20.21 20.00 -2.00
N LYS A 42 -19.43 20.86 -1.33
CA LYS A 42 -19.96 22.04 -0.59
C LYS A 42 -20.77 22.98 -1.48
N GLU A 43 -20.40 23.11 -2.75
CA GLU A 43 -21.12 23.90 -3.76
C GLU A 43 -22.35 23.18 -4.35
N ASN A 44 -22.68 21.97 -3.89
CA ASN A 44 -23.74 21.11 -4.43
C ASN A 44 -23.58 20.81 -5.93
N ARG A 45 -22.35 20.49 -6.36
CA ARG A 45 -22.00 20.16 -7.76
C ARG A 45 -21.63 18.68 -7.92
N PRO A 46 -22.59 17.74 -7.78
CA PRO A 46 -22.30 16.30 -7.79
C PRO A 46 -21.72 15.79 -9.12
N ASP A 47 -22.06 16.44 -10.24
CA ASP A 47 -21.48 16.08 -11.55
C ASP A 47 -19.97 16.35 -11.61
N LYS A 48 -19.52 17.43 -10.94
CA LYS A 48 -18.09 17.77 -10.86
C LYS A 48 -17.33 16.88 -9.88
N VAL A 49 -17.97 16.47 -8.79
CA VAL A 49 -17.41 15.46 -7.88
C VAL A 49 -17.15 14.14 -8.61
N LYS A 50 -18.09 13.68 -9.44
CA LYS A 50 -17.92 12.47 -10.27
C LYS A 50 -16.80 12.60 -11.31
N GLU A 51 -16.67 13.77 -11.94
CA GLU A 51 -15.57 14.06 -12.87
C GLU A 51 -14.22 13.97 -12.14
N VAL A 52 -14.10 14.57 -10.95
CA VAL A 52 -12.88 14.50 -10.14
C VAL A 52 -12.58 13.08 -9.67
N GLU A 53 -13.59 12.29 -9.26
CA GLU A 53 -13.40 10.89 -8.89
C GLU A 53 -12.85 10.07 -10.07
N LYS A 54 -13.39 10.28 -11.28
CA LYS A 54 -12.91 9.62 -12.50
C LYS A 54 -11.42 9.93 -12.76
N GLU A 55 -11.05 11.21 -12.74
CA GLU A 55 -9.66 11.63 -12.95
C GLU A 55 -8.72 11.08 -11.86
N MET A 56 -9.21 11.02 -10.61
CA MET A 56 -8.45 10.40 -9.51
C MET A 56 -8.23 8.91 -9.73
N LEU A 57 -9.24 8.17 -10.22
CA LEU A 57 -9.11 6.74 -10.52
C LEU A 57 -8.10 6.49 -11.64
N GLU A 58 -8.11 7.31 -12.70
CA GLU A 58 -7.13 7.24 -13.79
C GLU A 58 -5.70 7.54 -13.30
N LEU A 59 -5.55 8.52 -12.41
CA LEU A 59 -4.26 8.84 -11.77
C LEU A 59 -3.77 7.70 -10.87
N LEU A 60 -4.65 7.05 -10.11
CA LEU A 60 -4.30 5.92 -9.25
C LEU A 60 -3.88 4.69 -10.06
N ALA A 61 -4.55 4.40 -11.18
CA ALA A 61 -4.13 3.34 -12.08
C ALA A 61 -2.71 3.57 -12.61
N SER A 62 -2.42 4.81 -13.02
CA SER A 62 -1.08 5.20 -13.47
C SER A 62 -0.05 5.11 -12.33
N TYR A 63 -0.44 5.46 -11.11
CA TYR A 63 0.42 5.37 -9.92
C TYR A 63 0.85 3.93 -9.64
N GLU A 64 -0.08 2.97 -9.73
CA GLU A 64 0.22 1.55 -9.54
C GLU A 64 1.23 1.08 -10.59
N ASP A 65 0.99 1.39 -11.86
CA ASP A 65 1.90 1.00 -12.94
C ASP A 65 3.30 1.60 -12.75
N CYS A 66 3.42 2.87 -12.36
CA CYS A 66 4.70 3.48 -12.03
C CYS A 66 5.38 2.80 -10.84
N ALA A 67 4.64 2.44 -9.79
CA ALA A 67 5.18 1.74 -8.62
C ALA A 67 5.73 0.35 -9.00
N PHE A 68 4.98 -0.40 -9.80
CA PHE A 68 5.41 -1.71 -10.30
C PHE A 68 6.64 -1.62 -11.18
N LEU A 69 6.68 -0.64 -12.08
CA LEU A 69 7.84 -0.41 -12.95
C LEU A 69 9.08 -0.03 -12.15
N ALA A 70 8.96 0.88 -11.17
CA ALA A 70 10.07 1.30 -10.33
C ALA A 70 10.69 0.12 -9.57
N GLU A 71 9.85 -0.73 -8.99
CA GLU A 71 10.29 -1.93 -8.27
C GLU A 71 10.93 -2.96 -9.21
N ALA A 72 10.34 -3.18 -10.39
CA ALA A 72 10.88 -4.09 -11.39
C ALA A 72 12.25 -3.64 -11.90
N VAL A 73 12.41 -2.36 -12.24
CA VAL A 73 13.68 -1.77 -12.68
C VAL A 73 14.76 -1.96 -11.61
N LYS A 74 14.41 -1.76 -10.33
CA LYS A 74 15.34 -1.96 -9.22
C LYS A 74 15.73 -3.43 -9.00
N ALA A 75 14.86 -4.36 -9.36
CA ALA A 75 15.11 -5.80 -9.23
C ALA A 75 15.95 -6.38 -10.39
N VAL A 76 15.90 -5.78 -11.59
CA VAL A 76 16.62 -6.23 -12.79
C VAL A 76 18.12 -6.51 -12.57
N PRO A 77 18.91 -5.64 -11.91
CA PRO A 77 20.33 -5.91 -11.66
C PRO A 77 20.61 -7.18 -10.87
N GLN A 78 19.68 -7.62 -10.02
CA GLN A 78 19.83 -8.81 -9.17
C GLN A 78 19.64 -10.11 -9.94
N ILE A 79 18.86 -10.08 -11.01
CA ILE A 79 18.56 -11.24 -11.86
C ILE A 79 19.38 -11.27 -13.14
N TYR A 80 20.06 -10.17 -13.47
CA TYR A 80 20.89 -10.07 -14.66
C TYR A 80 22.12 -10.99 -14.56
N GLN A 81 22.26 -11.88 -15.55
CA GLN A 81 23.46 -12.70 -15.75
C GLN A 81 24.17 -12.26 -17.03
N PRO A 82 25.44 -11.82 -16.96
CA PRO A 82 26.22 -11.51 -18.15
C PRO A 82 26.35 -12.72 -19.06
N SER A 83 26.12 -12.54 -20.36
CA SER A 83 26.34 -13.57 -21.38
C SER A 83 26.89 -12.95 -22.65
N ASP A 84 27.39 -13.78 -23.56
CA ASP A 84 27.88 -13.35 -24.87
C ASP A 84 26.74 -12.94 -25.84
N GLN A 85 25.48 -13.19 -25.46
CA GLN A 85 24.30 -12.82 -26.24
C GLN A 85 23.72 -11.48 -25.77
N PRO A 86 23.19 -10.65 -26.70
CA PRO A 86 22.46 -9.43 -26.34
C PRO A 86 21.29 -9.73 -25.40
N THR A 87 21.19 -8.98 -24.31
CA THR A 87 20.09 -9.12 -23.35
C THR A 87 18.92 -8.25 -23.75
N ASP A 88 17.71 -8.84 -23.80
CA ASP A 88 16.46 -8.12 -24.00
C ASP A 88 15.95 -7.59 -22.65
N PHE A 89 16.43 -6.40 -22.26
CA PHE A 89 16.05 -5.77 -21.00
C PHE A 89 14.56 -5.45 -20.91
N LYS A 90 13.88 -5.21 -22.05
CA LYS A 90 12.45 -4.95 -22.06
C LYS A 90 11.69 -6.18 -21.57
N LYS A 91 11.96 -7.36 -22.14
CA LYS A 91 11.33 -8.62 -21.69
C LYS A 91 11.63 -8.94 -20.22
N LEU A 92 12.85 -8.65 -19.79
CA LEU A 92 13.28 -8.93 -18.42
C LEU A 92 12.55 -8.02 -17.41
N ILE A 93 12.37 -6.74 -17.72
CA ILE A 93 11.54 -5.83 -16.91
C ILE A 93 10.07 -6.26 -16.94
N GLU A 94 9.50 -6.57 -18.11
CA GLU A 94 8.10 -7.02 -18.23
C GLU A 94 7.82 -8.30 -17.43
N ALA A 95 8.75 -9.26 -17.44
CA ALA A 95 8.67 -10.47 -16.63
C ALA A 95 8.68 -10.16 -15.14
N GLU A 96 9.55 -9.26 -14.70
CA GLU A 96 9.64 -8.87 -13.28
C GLU A 96 8.41 -8.06 -12.84
N VAL A 97 7.88 -7.17 -13.69
CA VAL A 97 6.60 -6.47 -13.44
C VAL A 97 5.47 -7.49 -13.25
N THR A 98 5.37 -8.49 -14.12
CA THR A 98 4.32 -9.53 -14.02
C THR A 98 4.43 -10.30 -12.71
N LYS A 99 5.66 -10.65 -12.31
CA LYS A 99 5.95 -11.32 -11.04
C LYS A 99 5.61 -10.45 -9.83
N ILE A 100 5.94 -9.17 -9.85
CA ILE A 100 5.63 -8.24 -8.75
C ILE A 100 4.13 -8.03 -8.65
N LYS A 101 3.44 -7.77 -9.77
CA LYS A 101 1.97 -7.64 -9.83
C LYS A 101 1.27 -8.87 -9.22
N GLY A 102 1.74 -10.08 -9.53
CA GLY A 102 1.18 -11.32 -8.98
C GLY A 102 1.35 -11.51 -7.47
N ASN A 103 2.30 -10.81 -6.84
CA ASN A 103 2.58 -10.92 -5.40
C ASN A 103 2.17 -9.67 -4.60
N SER A 104 1.61 -8.66 -5.26
CA SER A 104 1.53 -7.31 -4.70
C SER A 104 0.33 -7.09 -3.77
N ARG A 105 0.57 -6.27 -2.74
CA ARG A 105 -0.44 -5.64 -1.88
C ARG A 105 -0.80 -4.21 -2.29
N VAL A 106 -0.12 -3.64 -3.30
CA VAL A 106 -0.28 -2.24 -3.75
C VAL A 106 -1.74 -1.94 -4.16
N SER A 107 -2.43 -2.92 -4.74
CA SER A 107 -3.87 -2.86 -5.05
C SER A 107 -4.73 -2.48 -3.84
N GLY A 108 -4.37 -2.93 -2.63
CA GLY A 108 -5.11 -2.56 -1.41
C GLY A 108 -4.89 -1.11 -0.99
N HIS A 109 -3.73 -0.52 -1.31
CA HIS A 109 -3.45 0.88 -0.98
C HIS A 109 -4.28 1.84 -1.83
N CYS A 110 -4.37 1.62 -3.14
CA CYS A 110 -5.18 2.46 -4.01
C CYS A 110 -6.67 2.32 -3.69
N GLN A 111 -7.16 1.11 -3.40
CA GLN A 111 -8.52 0.91 -2.91
C GLN A 111 -8.80 1.71 -1.63
N GLN A 112 -7.86 1.70 -0.68
CA GLN A 112 -7.97 2.50 0.54
C GLN A 112 -8.03 4.01 0.24
N LEU A 113 -7.24 4.51 -0.72
CA LEU A 113 -7.28 5.93 -1.12
C LEU A 113 -8.61 6.32 -1.77
N VAL A 114 -9.20 5.44 -2.58
CA VAL A 114 -10.53 5.64 -3.18
C VAL A 114 -11.60 5.68 -2.08
N ARG A 115 -11.54 4.76 -1.12
CA ARG A 115 -12.45 4.76 0.03
C ARG A 115 -12.37 6.05 0.83
N GLN A 116 -11.16 6.46 1.22
CA GLN A 116 -10.93 7.73 1.94
C GLN A 116 -11.42 8.95 1.16
N PHE A 117 -11.29 8.94 -0.17
CA PHE A 117 -11.85 10.00 -1.00
C PHE A 117 -13.37 10.07 -0.86
N ARG A 118 -14.06 8.93 -1.01
CA ARG A 118 -15.53 8.86 -0.94
C ARG A 118 -16.05 9.22 0.44
N GLU A 119 -15.39 8.74 1.50
CA GLU A 119 -15.73 9.06 2.89
C GLU A 119 -15.66 10.57 3.16
N VAL A 120 -14.56 11.22 2.74
CA VAL A 120 -14.37 12.66 2.99
C VAL A 120 -15.36 13.50 2.18
N VAL A 121 -15.73 13.08 0.98
CA VAL A 121 -16.79 13.72 0.19
C VAL A 121 -18.16 13.52 0.87
N TRP A 122 -18.46 12.30 1.32
CA TRP A 122 -19.72 11.98 2.00
C TRP A 122 -19.93 12.79 3.29
N ASP A 123 -18.87 12.95 4.09
CA ASP A 123 -18.87 13.64 5.37
C ASP A 123 -19.30 15.12 5.27
N VAL A 124 -19.15 15.75 4.09
CA VAL A 124 -19.54 17.16 3.85
C VAL A 124 -21.00 17.43 4.20
N HIS A 125 -21.90 16.49 3.90
CA HIS A 125 -23.34 16.62 4.14
C HIS A 125 -23.90 15.59 5.12
N HIS A 126 -23.11 14.57 5.47
CA HIS A 126 -23.56 13.42 6.25
C HIS A 126 -22.65 13.15 7.45
N ALA A 127 -22.08 14.20 8.04
CA ALA A 127 -21.14 14.09 9.14
C ALA A 127 -21.63 13.16 10.26
N GLY A 128 -20.80 12.18 10.62
CA GLY A 128 -21.12 11.18 11.64
C GLY A 128 -22.05 10.04 11.19
N GLN A 129 -22.46 10.01 9.92
CA GLN A 129 -23.16 8.86 9.33
C GLN A 129 -22.17 7.98 8.55
N PRO A 130 -22.24 6.65 8.69
CA PRO A 130 -21.44 5.75 7.87
C PRO A 130 -21.81 5.90 6.40
N MET A 131 -20.83 5.75 5.51
CA MET A 131 -21.07 5.80 4.07
C MET A 131 -21.94 4.60 3.64
N PRO A 132 -22.92 4.78 2.74
CA PRO A 132 -23.74 3.68 2.26
C PRO A 132 -22.87 2.60 1.59
N GLY A 133 -23.00 1.36 2.06
CA GLY A 133 -22.22 0.22 1.55
C GLY A 133 -21.01 -0.19 2.40
N ASP A 134 -20.65 0.58 3.44
CA ASP A 134 -19.55 0.25 4.36
C ASP A 134 -19.94 -0.77 5.46
N GLU A 135 -21.20 -1.20 5.52
CA GLU A 135 -21.73 -2.13 6.54
C GLU A 135 -21.05 -3.52 6.52
N GLN A 136 -20.19 -3.82 5.53
CA GLN A 136 -19.54 -5.12 5.37
C GLN A 136 -18.04 -5.13 5.70
N GLU A 137 -17.39 -3.99 5.95
CA GLU A 137 -15.92 -3.95 6.13
C GLU A 137 -15.44 -3.74 7.58
N GLU A 138 -16.32 -3.51 8.55
CA GLU A 138 -15.92 -3.31 9.97
C GLU A 138 -15.78 -4.62 10.79
N LEU A 139 -15.51 -5.76 10.14
CA LEU A 139 -15.09 -6.99 10.83
C LEU A 139 -13.95 -7.70 10.09
N VAL A 140 -12.92 -6.97 9.64
CA VAL A 140 -11.61 -7.62 9.48
C VAL A 140 -11.03 -7.82 10.89
N MET A 141 -11.39 -8.94 11.50
CA MET A 141 -10.59 -9.53 12.58
C MET A 141 -9.13 -9.50 12.10
N THR A 142 -8.28 -8.74 12.77
CA THR A 142 -6.82 -8.73 12.55
C THR A 142 -6.20 -10.06 13.03
N SER A 143 -6.77 -11.18 12.61
CA SER A 143 -6.40 -12.54 12.98
C SER A 143 -5.08 -13.00 12.35
N THR A 144 -4.38 -12.15 11.61
CA THR A 144 -3.07 -12.49 11.02
C THR A 144 -1.89 -11.70 11.59
N GLN A 145 -2.09 -10.78 12.53
CA GLN A 145 -0.98 -10.29 13.34
C GLN A 145 -0.63 -11.30 14.44
N ARG A 146 0.21 -12.29 14.11
CA ARG A 146 0.79 -13.23 15.09
C ARG A 146 1.72 -12.59 16.14
N ASN A 147 1.73 -11.27 16.29
CA ASN A 147 2.62 -10.53 17.19
C ASN A 147 1.95 -9.38 17.94
N ILE A 148 0.64 -9.42 18.20
CA ILE A 148 0.09 -8.60 19.29
C ILE A 148 0.53 -9.27 20.60
N LEU A 149 1.73 -8.92 21.07
CA LEU A 149 2.15 -9.25 22.43
C LEU A 149 1.34 -8.36 23.35
N ASN A 150 0.32 -8.93 23.99
CA ASN A 150 -0.45 -8.21 25.00
C ASN A 150 0.52 -7.83 26.12
N ILE A 151 0.88 -6.55 26.26
CA ILE A 151 1.91 -6.11 27.23
C ILE A 151 1.36 -6.01 28.67
N LYS A 152 0.04 -6.12 28.82
CA LYS A 152 -0.68 -6.10 30.09
C LYS A 152 -1.53 -7.36 30.25
N CYS A 153 -1.66 -7.84 31.48
CA CYS A 153 -2.55 -8.94 31.83
C CYS A 153 -4.01 -8.54 31.57
N PRO A 154 -4.80 -9.33 30.81
CA PRO A 154 -6.19 -9.01 30.55
C PRO A 154 -7.10 -9.11 31.79
N ILE A 155 -6.65 -9.79 32.85
CA ILE A 155 -7.42 -9.95 34.10
C ILE A 155 -7.06 -8.87 35.12
N THR A 156 -5.77 -8.59 35.30
CA THR A 156 -5.30 -7.68 36.37
C THR A 156 -4.90 -6.31 35.86
N MET A 157 -4.85 -6.10 34.53
CA MET A 157 -4.37 -4.87 33.86
C MET A 157 -2.93 -4.46 34.19
N LYS A 158 -2.21 -5.26 35.00
CA LYS A 158 -0.80 -5.05 35.32
C LYS A 158 0.08 -5.39 34.11
N PRO A 159 1.22 -4.71 33.92
CA PRO A 159 2.18 -5.11 32.90
C PRO A 159 2.68 -6.53 33.19
N ILE A 160 2.90 -7.33 32.13
CA ILE A 160 3.27 -8.75 32.29
C ILE A 160 4.54 -8.94 33.11
N ILE A 161 5.50 -8.00 33.03
CA ILE A 161 6.75 -8.00 33.79
C ILE A 161 6.57 -7.90 35.32
N GLU A 162 5.40 -7.48 35.80
CA GLU A 162 5.08 -7.37 37.23
C GLU A 162 4.25 -8.56 37.75
N LEU A 163 3.91 -9.51 36.90
CA LEU A 163 3.17 -10.71 37.31
C LEU A 163 4.14 -11.73 37.92
N THR A 164 3.78 -12.28 39.07
CA THR A 164 4.57 -13.31 39.75
C THR A 164 4.62 -14.63 38.97
N ASP A 165 3.58 -14.93 38.17
CA ASP A 165 3.50 -16.12 37.34
C ASP A 165 2.78 -15.82 36.02
N PRO A 166 3.49 -15.30 35.00
CA PRO A 166 2.91 -15.01 33.69
C PRO A 166 2.74 -16.30 32.90
N VAL A 167 1.52 -16.55 32.41
CA VAL A 167 1.20 -17.82 31.74
C VAL A 167 0.68 -17.60 30.33
N ARG A 168 1.21 -18.35 29.36
CA ARG A 168 0.71 -18.35 27.97
C ARG A 168 -0.12 -19.60 27.69
N TRP A 169 -1.36 -19.40 27.26
CA TRP A 169 -2.19 -20.47 26.73
C TRP A 169 -1.80 -20.79 25.28
N LYS A 170 -1.42 -22.04 24.99
CA LYS A 170 -1.38 -22.56 23.62
C LYS A 170 -2.68 -23.28 23.32
N ALA A 171 -3.19 -23.15 22.09
CA ALA A 171 -4.49 -23.65 21.64
C ALA A 171 -4.73 -25.18 21.78
N TYR A 172 -3.78 -25.93 22.35
CA TYR A 172 -3.87 -27.36 22.62
C TYR A 172 -3.77 -27.71 24.13
N GLY A 173 -4.09 -26.76 25.02
CA GLY A 173 -4.17 -27.02 26.47
C GLY A 173 -2.83 -27.23 27.18
N VAL A 174 -1.71 -26.92 26.50
CA VAL A 174 -0.39 -26.93 27.14
C VAL A 174 -0.10 -25.54 27.69
N GLN A 175 -0.10 -25.46 29.02
CA GLN A 175 0.22 -24.25 29.75
C GLN A 175 1.74 -24.10 29.82
N THR A 176 2.28 -23.02 29.26
CA THR A 176 3.71 -22.69 29.35
C THR A 176 3.88 -21.43 30.18
N HIS A 177 4.64 -21.54 31.27
CA HIS A 177 5.10 -20.39 32.05
C HIS A 177 6.06 -19.55 31.18
N ILE A 178 5.87 -18.23 31.18
CA ILE A 178 6.68 -17.26 30.42
C ILE A 178 7.85 -16.80 31.28
#